data_AF-A0A8I1S330-F1
#
_entry.id   AF-A0A8I1S330-F1
#
_cell.length_a   1.000
_cell.length_b   1.000
_cell.length_c   1.000
_cell.angle_alpha   90.00
_cell.angle_beta   90.00
_cell.angle_gamma   90.00
#
_symmetry.space_group_name_H-M   'P 1'
#
loop_
_entity.id
_entity.type
_entity.pdbx_description
1 polymer ?
#
loop_
_entity_poly.entity_id
_entity_poly.type
_entity_poly.pdbx_seq_one_letter_code
_entity_poly.pdbx_strand_id
1 'polypeptide(L)'
;MISAAADIRAEPAPPLLEAGRLNLAEAARYLWLYAFLVIFSFGLKYALAVYLSDWYRYFHMEYDTLREHVYVWLCFLTPLALLPAGTRLETGSQIIFTMFNTFVAIGSPFFLVGYTSPDVFWNFYAYLFVCYLLLAVATRIRFRPIPSPLTNRGYKILLGVTLLAFVAVLGIGVTQNFHIVSFSDLYNVRYSEEMQSAAYVQRFANMFMFGFGGLAVGLCVAFRRYWLALLFLSGYIICYGLVQYKAAALSPMWFIYLFLAFRYFVGNSTLRFYMVLTLPFWVALAIYWFSPVNTGLKFNLVVFGILNLMLFRQYGVTPNALGLYYNFFQSHPVTYWSHITGLNAFLHYPYGDHTIAIEMDRAYALGNYNSSFLATEAIGSYGYQALPAVGIVVATFFILLNTSTRDIPVRILILMMIMPALMLDERPLGTSLLTGGIIFLVFYLAWLPRSWLKNG
;
A
#
# COMPACT_ATOMS: atom_id res chain seq x y z
N MET A 1 -24.35 14.87 41.91
CA MET A 1 -23.00 14.33 41.75
C MET A 1 -22.53 14.55 40.32
N ILE A 2 -21.70 15.57 40.21
CA ILE A 2 -20.85 16.12 39.15
C ILE A 2 -20.76 15.27 37.86
N SER A 3 -21.40 15.79 36.81
CA SER A 3 -21.17 15.47 35.40
C SER A 3 -19.89 16.16 34.93
N ALA A 4 -18.81 15.40 34.77
CA ALA A 4 -17.57 15.88 34.15
C ALA A 4 -17.71 15.74 32.62
N ALA A 5 -18.32 16.75 31.99
CA ALA A 5 -18.23 16.95 30.55
C ALA A 5 -16.77 17.33 30.23
N ALA A 6 -16.03 16.39 29.62
CA ALA A 6 -14.72 16.67 29.07
C ALA A 6 -14.88 17.64 27.88
N ASP A 7 -14.64 18.92 28.17
CA ASP A 7 -14.56 20.02 27.22
C ASP A 7 -13.38 19.76 26.26
N ILE A 8 -13.64 19.11 25.12
CA ILE A 8 -12.67 18.94 24.04
C ILE A 8 -12.57 20.29 23.34
N ARG A 9 -11.83 21.23 23.94
CA ARG A 9 -11.38 22.43 23.25
C ARG A 9 -10.38 21.99 22.18
N ALA A 10 -10.77 22.18 20.92
CA ALA A 10 -9.84 22.08 19.81
C ALA A 10 -8.75 23.13 20.03
N GLU A 11 -7.53 22.69 20.34
CA GLU A 11 -6.38 23.58 20.40
C GLU A 11 -6.26 24.31 19.05
N PRO A 12 -6.11 25.65 19.05
CA PRO A 12 -5.88 26.39 17.82
C PRO A 12 -4.60 25.86 17.17
N ALA A 13 -4.67 25.58 15.87
CA ALA A 13 -3.51 25.14 15.11
C ALA A 13 -2.38 26.17 15.32
N PRO A 14 -1.17 25.74 15.72
CA PRO A 14 -0.09 26.66 16.00
C PRO A 14 0.23 27.48 14.74
N PRO A 15 0.53 28.79 14.89
CA PRO A 15 0.87 29.65 13.77
C PRO A 15 2.12 29.11 13.06
N LEU A 16 2.07 29.05 11.73
CA LEU A 16 3.10 28.54 10.81
C LEU A 16 4.47 29.25 10.90
N LEU A 17 4.69 30.16 11.86
CA LEU A 17 5.82 31.09 11.91
C LEU A 17 6.63 31.09 13.22
N GLU A 18 6.34 30.22 14.21
CA GLU A 18 7.31 29.93 15.30
C GLU A 18 8.34 28.86 14.88
N ALA A 19 8.77 28.92 13.62
CA ALA A 19 9.79 28.06 13.04
C ALA A 19 11.18 28.51 13.52
N GLY A 20 11.64 27.99 14.66
CA GLY A 20 13.00 28.29 15.11
C GLY A 20 13.56 27.45 16.25
N ARG A 21 12.71 26.81 17.08
CA ARG A 21 13.19 25.90 18.13
C ARG A 21 12.50 24.56 17.99
N LEU A 22 13.17 23.62 17.33
CA LEU A 22 12.85 22.20 17.45
C LEU A 22 12.82 21.86 18.94
N ASN A 23 11.63 21.59 19.46
CA ASN A 23 11.48 21.11 20.83
C ASN A 23 12.30 19.82 20.96
N LEU A 24 13.11 19.69 22.02
CA LEU A 24 13.89 18.47 22.30
C LEU A 24 13.04 17.20 22.20
N ALA A 25 11.78 17.26 22.62
CA ALA A 25 10.84 16.15 22.51
C ALA A 25 10.49 15.78 21.06
N GLU A 26 10.41 16.76 20.15
CA GLU A 26 10.15 16.53 18.73
C GLU A 26 11.41 15.99 18.04
N ALA A 27 12.58 16.58 18.30
CA ALA A 27 13.86 16.06 17.84
C ALA A 27 14.07 14.60 18.27
N ALA A 28 13.76 14.26 19.53
CA ALA A 28 13.82 12.89 20.03
C ALA A 28 12.87 11.95 19.25
N ARG A 29 11.66 12.39 18.89
CA ARG A 29 10.72 11.56 18.09
C ARG A 29 11.26 11.29 16.69
N TYR A 30 11.88 12.27 16.04
CA TYR A 30 12.53 12.08 14.75
C TYR A 30 13.71 11.12 14.86
N LEU A 31 14.55 11.26 15.90
CA LEU A 31 15.67 10.35 16.15
C LEU A 31 15.19 8.91 16.37
N TRP A 32 14.15 8.70 17.18
CA TRP A 32 13.57 7.38 17.39
C TRP A 32 12.95 6.79 16.13
N LEU A 33 12.26 7.62 15.33
CA LEU A 33 11.73 7.20 14.04
C LEU A 33 12.85 6.77 13.10
N TYR A 34 13.89 7.59 12.96
CA TYR A 34 15.05 7.28 12.13
C TYR A 34 15.75 5.99 12.61
N ALA A 35 16.07 5.89 13.90
CA ALA A 35 16.69 4.72 14.49
C ALA A 35 15.86 3.45 14.25
N PHE A 36 14.53 3.52 14.39
CA PHE A 36 13.65 2.40 14.11
C PHE A 36 13.71 1.97 12.64
N LEU A 37 13.66 2.92 11.70
CA LEU A 37 13.72 2.63 10.26
C LEU A 37 15.10 2.05 9.86
N VAL A 38 16.18 2.52 10.48
CA VAL A 38 17.52 1.95 10.31
C VAL A 38 17.56 0.52 10.81
N ILE A 39 17.06 0.24 12.02
CA ILE A 39 16.97 -1.12 12.59
C ILE A 39 16.14 -2.03 11.69
N PHE A 40 15.00 -1.54 11.20
CA PHE A 40 14.16 -2.28 10.26
C PHE A 40 14.89 -2.56 8.94
N SER A 41 15.64 -1.59 8.41
CA SER A 41 16.46 -1.78 7.20
C SER A 41 17.54 -2.84 7.40
N PHE A 42 18.20 -2.86 8.57
CA PHE A 42 19.14 -3.92 8.94
C PHE A 42 18.46 -5.28 9.08
N GLY A 43 17.28 -5.33 9.71
CA GLY A 43 16.48 -6.54 9.81
C GLY A 43 16.10 -7.08 8.44
N LEU A 44 15.72 -6.21 7.51
CA LEU A 44 15.37 -6.57 6.14
C LEU A 44 16.58 -7.06 5.35
N LYS A 45 17.73 -6.37 5.46
CA LYS A 45 19.01 -6.85 4.90
C LYS A 45 19.33 -8.26 5.41
N TYR A 46 19.21 -8.48 6.72
CA TYR A 46 19.45 -9.78 7.33
C TYR A 46 18.49 -10.86 6.82
N ALA A 47 17.18 -10.55 6.80
CA ALA A 47 16.16 -11.44 6.27
C ALA A 47 16.41 -11.76 4.80
N LEU A 48 16.85 -10.78 4.00
CA LEU A 48 17.23 -11.01 2.61
C LEU A 48 18.40 -12.00 2.49
N ALA A 49 19.46 -11.78 3.26
CA ALA A 49 20.71 -12.54 3.17
C ALA A 49 20.63 -13.98 3.71
N VAL A 50 19.81 -14.23 4.73
CA VAL A 50 19.78 -15.53 5.42
C VAL A 50 18.50 -16.32 5.11
N TYR A 51 17.42 -15.63 4.74
CA TYR A 51 16.12 -16.27 4.62
C TYR A 51 15.54 -16.20 3.21
N LEU A 52 15.32 -15.00 2.71
CA LEU A 52 14.64 -14.81 1.43
C LEU A 52 15.49 -15.33 0.27
N SER A 53 16.81 -15.08 0.27
CA SER A 53 17.70 -15.59 -0.78
C SER A 53 17.69 -17.11 -0.88
N ASP A 54 17.70 -17.79 0.26
CA ASP A 54 17.85 -19.24 0.29
C ASP A 54 16.56 -19.96 -0.08
N TRP A 55 15.43 -19.50 0.50
CA TRP A 55 14.13 -20.15 0.31
C TRP A 55 13.44 -19.73 -0.98
N TYR A 56 13.73 -18.52 -1.48
CA TYR A 56 13.03 -17.92 -2.60
C TYR A 56 13.95 -17.52 -3.75
N ARG A 57 15.09 -18.21 -3.88
CA ARG A 57 15.99 -18.05 -5.03
C ARG A 57 15.28 -18.18 -6.38
N TYR A 58 14.29 -19.07 -6.45
CA TYR A 58 13.47 -19.28 -7.66
C TYR A 58 12.63 -18.05 -8.06
N PHE A 59 12.45 -17.08 -7.16
CA PHE A 59 11.83 -15.77 -7.42
C PHE A 59 12.87 -14.68 -7.73
N HIS A 60 14.09 -15.05 -8.10
CA HIS A 60 15.22 -14.14 -8.37
C HIS A 60 15.52 -13.22 -7.16
N MET A 61 15.41 -13.77 -5.95
CA MET A 61 15.84 -13.10 -4.74
C MET A 61 17.31 -13.48 -4.50
N GLU A 62 18.22 -12.63 -4.96
CA GLU A 62 19.66 -12.87 -4.81
C GLU A 62 20.27 -11.84 -3.86
N TYR A 63 21.17 -12.29 -2.99
CA TYR A 63 21.93 -11.44 -2.09
C TYR A 63 23.41 -11.46 -2.49
N ASP A 64 24.00 -10.28 -2.73
CA ASP A 64 25.38 -10.13 -3.22
C ASP A 64 26.32 -9.69 -2.09
N THR A 65 27.06 -10.62 -1.50
CA THR A 65 28.01 -10.34 -0.41
C THR A 65 29.14 -9.39 -0.79
N LEU A 66 29.47 -9.22 -2.08
CA LEU A 66 30.57 -8.36 -2.52
C LEU A 66 30.24 -6.86 -2.37
N ARG A 67 28.97 -6.51 -2.17
CA ARG A 67 28.47 -5.13 -2.14
C ARG A 67 28.03 -4.66 -0.76
N GLU A 68 28.61 -5.25 0.28
CA GLU A 68 28.27 -4.93 1.67
C GLU A 68 28.30 -3.44 2.01
N HIS A 69 29.27 -2.70 1.47
CA HIS A 69 29.38 -1.26 1.68
C HIS A 69 28.15 -0.50 1.14
N VAL A 70 27.63 -0.88 -0.03
CA VAL A 70 26.40 -0.29 -0.60
C VAL A 70 25.21 -0.57 0.32
N TYR A 71 25.08 -1.79 0.82
CA TYR A 71 23.99 -2.14 1.73
C TYR A 71 24.03 -1.36 3.04
N VAL A 72 25.22 -1.07 3.57
CA VAL A 72 25.36 -0.23 4.77
C VAL A 72 24.80 1.17 4.50
N TRP A 73 25.19 1.81 3.40
CA TRP A 73 24.67 3.11 3.03
C TRP A 73 23.16 3.12 2.85
N LEU A 74 22.59 2.06 2.27
CA LEU A 74 21.15 1.92 2.09
C LEU A 74 20.38 1.90 3.42
N CYS A 75 20.93 1.26 4.45
CA CYS A 75 20.35 1.26 5.79
C CYS A 75 20.25 2.66 6.40
N PHE A 76 21.11 3.60 6.00
CA PHE A 76 21.15 4.96 6.56
C PHE A 76 20.46 6.00 5.66
N LEU A 77 20.75 5.99 4.36
CA LEU A 77 20.25 7.01 3.43
C LEU A 77 18.76 6.82 3.12
N THR A 78 18.27 5.59 3.02
CA THR A 78 16.87 5.37 2.60
C THR A 78 15.89 5.89 3.66
N PRO A 79 16.07 5.57 4.96
CA PRO A 79 15.24 6.17 6.01
C PRO A 79 15.27 7.70 6.04
N LEU A 80 16.40 8.33 5.70
CA LEU A 80 16.56 9.78 5.72
C LEU A 80 15.60 10.49 4.74
N ALA A 81 15.42 9.93 3.54
CA ALA A 81 14.48 10.44 2.53
C ALA A 81 13.03 10.49 3.03
N LEU A 82 12.70 9.65 4.02
CA LEU A 82 11.33 9.38 4.46
C LEU A 82 10.95 10.20 5.70
N LEU A 83 11.92 10.76 6.42
CA LEU A 83 11.70 11.58 7.61
C LEU A 83 10.81 12.81 7.39
N PRO A 84 10.81 13.50 6.24
CA PRO A 84 9.95 14.66 6.02
C PRO A 84 8.44 14.37 6.11
N ALA A 85 8.02 13.10 6.02
CA ALA A 85 6.64 12.71 6.32
C ALA A 85 6.26 12.94 7.79
N GLY A 86 7.26 13.11 8.66
CA GLY A 86 7.22 13.55 10.05
C GLY A 86 6.55 12.61 11.06
N THR A 87 6.51 13.05 12.31
CA THR A 87 6.33 12.14 13.47
C THR A 87 4.88 11.89 13.88
N ARG A 88 3.93 12.63 13.31
CA ARG A 88 2.49 12.50 13.56
C ARG A 88 1.73 12.16 12.28
N LEU A 89 0.79 11.23 12.41
CA LEU A 89 -0.19 10.86 11.39
C LEU A 89 -1.41 11.78 11.47
N GLU A 90 -1.66 12.47 10.38
CA GLU A 90 -2.67 13.52 10.25
C GLU A 90 -3.43 13.43 8.93
N THR A 91 -2.81 12.88 7.87
CA THR A 91 -3.36 12.91 6.51
C THR A 91 -3.46 11.52 5.88
N GLY A 92 -4.33 11.39 4.87
CA GLY A 92 -4.53 10.12 4.17
C GLY A 92 -3.29 9.69 3.39
N SER A 93 -2.58 10.63 2.77
CA SER A 93 -1.35 10.32 2.04
C SER A 93 -0.22 9.85 2.97
N GLN A 94 -0.14 10.32 4.21
CA GLN A 94 0.83 9.80 5.17
C GLN A 94 0.63 8.31 5.44
N ILE A 95 -0.63 7.84 5.46
CA ILE A 95 -0.94 6.42 5.65
C ILE A 95 -0.44 5.61 4.46
N ILE A 96 -0.79 6.03 3.25
CA ILE A 96 -0.33 5.41 2.00
C ILE A 96 1.20 5.43 1.93
N PHE A 97 1.82 6.58 2.15
CA PHE A 97 3.27 6.75 2.11
C PHE A 97 3.98 5.88 3.16
N THR A 98 3.46 5.78 4.39
CA THR A 98 4.06 4.92 5.43
C THR A 98 4.00 3.45 5.05
N MET A 99 2.88 2.99 4.48
CA MET A 99 2.74 1.61 4.00
C MET A 99 3.68 1.35 2.82
N PHE A 100 3.65 2.23 1.82
CA PHE A 100 4.54 2.19 0.67
C PHE A 100 6.01 2.17 1.08
N ASN A 101 6.39 2.96 2.08
CA ASN A 101 7.75 2.97 2.59
C ASN A 101 8.16 1.65 3.22
N THR A 102 7.25 1.08 4.03
CA THR A 102 7.49 -0.15 4.76
C THR A 102 7.65 -1.34 3.81
N PHE A 103 6.81 -1.41 2.79
CA PHE A 103 6.70 -2.58 1.93
C PHE A 103 7.49 -2.45 0.62
N VAL A 104 7.70 -1.24 0.13
CA VAL A 104 8.37 -1.00 -1.16
C VAL A 104 9.65 -0.21 -0.94
N ALA A 105 9.54 1.02 -0.40
CA ALA A 105 10.62 1.99 -0.54
C ALA A 105 11.93 1.58 0.14
N ILE A 106 11.85 1.03 1.36
CA ILE A 106 13.01 0.61 2.15
C ILE A 106 13.64 -0.66 1.54
N GLY A 107 12.82 -1.58 1.03
CA GLY A 107 13.30 -2.85 0.49
C GLY A 107 13.89 -2.74 -0.91
N SER A 108 13.29 -1.94 -1.79
CA SER A 108 13.66 -1.92 -3.21
C SER A 108 15.14 -1.69 -3.50
N PRO A 109 15.86 -0.79 -2.81
CA PRO A 109 17.29 -0.61 -3.04
C PRO A 109 18.10 -1.87 -2.77
N PHE A 110 17.74 -2.70 -1.78
CA PHE A 110 18.47 -3.93 -1.48
C PHE A 110 18.43 -4.94 -2.63
N PHE A 111 17.28 -5.06 -3.29
CA PHE A 111 17.13 -5.94 -4.46
C PHE A 111 17.75 -5.34 -5.71
N LEU A 112 17.63 -4.01 -5.90
CA LEU A 112 18.19 -3.30 -7.06
C LEU A 112 19.71 -3.48 -7.20
N VAL A 113 20.42 -3.61 -6.08
CA VAL A 113 21.86 -3.85 -6.06
C VAL A 113 22.25 -5.07 -6.89
N GLY A 114 21.47 -6.16 -6.89
CA GLY A 114 21.79 -7.36 -7.68
C GLY A 114 21.72 -7.17 -9.20
N TYR A 115 20.97 -6.16 -9.67
CA TYR A 115 20.67 -5.97 -11.10
C TYR A 115 21.43 -4.83 -11.76
N THR A 116 22.25 -4.10 -11.02
CA THR A 116 22.91 -2.86 -11.47
C THR A 116 24.41 -2.92 -11.29
N SER A 117 25.18 -2.13 -12.03
CA SER A 117 26.58 -1.82 -11.67
C SER A 117 26.61 -0.74 -10.59
N PRO A 118 27.69 -0.59 -9.80
CA PRO A 118 27.77 0.41 -8.73
C PRO A 118 27.48 1.84 -9.19
N ASP A 119 27.97 2.25 -10.36
CA ASP A 119 27.75 3.61 -10.88
C ASP A 119 26.28 3.86 -11.26
N VAL A 120 25.67 2.89 -11.95
CA VAL A 120 24.26 2.97 -12.34
C VAL A 120 23.37 2.89 -11.10
N PHE A 121 23.74 2.07 -10.12
CA PHE A 121 23.03 1.95 -8.87
C PHE A 121 22.90 3.29 -8.15
N TRP A 122 24.01 4.01 -7.95
CA TRP A 122 23.99 5.29 -7.24
C TRP A 122 23.21 6.36 -8.00
N ASN A 123 23.30 6.35 -9.33
CA ASN A 123 22.54 7.24 -10.19
C ASN A 123 21.02 6.97 -10.08
N PHE A 124 20.63 5.70 -10.21
CA PHE A 124 19.25 5.26 -9.99
C PHE A 124 18.78 5.66 -8.60
N TYR A 125 19.54 5.32 -7.56
CA TYR A 125 19.20 5.58 -6.17
C TYR A 125 19.01 7.08 -5.90
N ALA A 126 19.80 7.96 -6.53
CA ALA A 126 19.60 9.41 -6.43
C ALA A 126 18.23 9.84 -6.97
N TYR A 127 17.82 9.35 -8.16
CA TYR A 127 16.48 9.62 -8.70
C TYR A 127 15.36 9.07 -7.82
N LEU A 128 15.56 7.86 -7.29
CA LEU A 128 14.62 7.22 -6.37
C LEU A 128 14.48 8.02 -5.06
N PHE A 129 15.60 8.48 -4.50
CA PHE A 129 15.65 9.32 -3.31
C PHE A 129 14.91 10.63 -3.52
N VAL A 130 15.13 11.31 -4.66
CA VAL A 130 14.40 12.54 -5.01
C VAL A 130 12.90 12.27 -5.11
N CYS A 131 12.50 11.17 -5.76
CA CYS A 131 11.11 10.76 -5.81
C CYS A 131 10.52 10.58 -4.40
N TYR A 132 11.19 9.84 -3.51
CA TYR A 132 10.73 9.64 -2.13
C TYR A 132 10.64 10.94 -1.35
N LEU A 133 11.60 11.86 -1.52
CA LEU A 133 11.59 13.16 -0.89
C LEU A 133 10.38 14.00 -1.35
N LEU A 134 10.09 14.01 -2.65
CA LEU A 134 8.92 14.69 -3.21
C LEU A 134 7.62 14.15 -2.59
N LEU A 135 7.49 12.82 -2.51
CA LEU A 135 6.33 12.18 -1.90
C LEU A 135 6.23 12.51 -0.39
N ALA A 136 7.34 12.44 0.34
CA ALA A 136 7.41 12.75 1.76
C ALA A 136 6.95 14.18 2.05
N VAL A 137 7.44 15.15 1.27
CA VAL A 137 7.03 16.56 1.37
C VAL A 137 5.56 16.74 1.02
N ALA A 138 5.08 16.10 -0.05
CA ALA A 138 3.68 16.16 -0.46
C ALA A 138 2.73 15.67 0.63
N THR A 139 3.15 14.72 1.48
CA THR A 139 2.32 14.24 2.58
C THR A 139 1.94 15.31 3.62
N ARG A 140 2.71 16.41 3.67
CA ARG A 140 2.52 17.54 4.58
C ARG A 140 1.73 18.69 3.96
N ILE A 141 1.64 18.73 2.64
CA ILE A 141 0.96 19.81 1.92
C ILE A 141 -0.54 19.52 1.88
N ARG A 142 -1.34 20.52 2.24
CA ARG A 142 -2.81 20.48 2.19
C ARG A 142 -3.35 21.85 1.78
N PHE A 143 -4.27 21.87 0.84
CA PHE A 143 -4.96 23.10 0.45
C PHE A 143 -6.20 23.35 1.30
N ARG A 144 -6.85 24.50 1.06
CA ARG A 144 -8.15 24.80 1.66
C ARG A 144 -9.16 23.76 1.18
N PRO A 145 -10.06 23.28 2.07
CA PRO A 145 -11.05 22.29 1.70
C PRO A 145 -11.93 22.84 0.57
N ILE A 146 -12.26 21.99 -0.39
CA ILE A 146 -13.25 22.31 -1.41
C ILE A 146 -14.60 22.40 -0.65
N PRO A 147 -15.32 23.53 -0.70
CA PRO A 147 -16.62 23.63 -0.05
C PRO A 147 -17.51 22.56 -0.65
N SER A 148 -18.10 21.72 0.21
CA SER A 148 -18.94 20.64 -0.30
C SER A 148 -20.21 21.23 -0.90
N PRO A 149 -20.50 20.98 -2.18
CA PRO A 149 -21.74 21.44 -2.80
C PRO A 149 -22.94 20.60 -2.37
N LEU A 150 -22.71 19.45 -1.71
CA LEU A 150 -23.76 18.48 -1.40
C LEU A 150 -24.58 18.92 -0.20
N THR A 151 -25.90 18.97 -0.40
CA THR A 151 -26.88 19.08 0.68
C THR A 151 -27.01 17.75 1.44
N ASN A 152 -27.68 17.74 2.60
CA ASN A 152 -28.01 16.51 3.35
C ASN A 152 -28.65 15.40 2.49
N ARG A 153 -29.39 15.75 1.42
CA ARG A 153 -29.94 14.78 0.46
C ARG A 153 -28.87 14.17 -0.43
N GLY A 154 -27.93 14.97 -0.93
CA GLY A 154 -26.79 14.49 -1.74
C GLY A 154 -25.96 13.44 -1.01
N TYR A 155 -25.80 13.56 0.31
CA TYR A 155 -25.07 12.57 1.10
C TYR A 155 -25.81 11.26 1.33
N LYS A 156 -27.14 11.31 1.49
CA LYS A 156 -27.95 10.08 1.56
C LYS A 156 -27.87 9.31 0.24
N ILE A 157 -27.87 10.03 -0.88
CA ILE A 157 -27.62 9.45 -2.20
C ILE A 157 -26.23 8.82 -2.24
N LEU A 158 -25.20 9.54 -1.78
CA LEU A 158 -23.82 9.05 -1.77
C LEU A 158 -23.63 7.78 -0.92
N LEU A 159 -24.23 7.73 0.27
CA LEU A 159 -24.27 6.52 1.11
C LEU A 159 -25.07 5.39 0.43
N GLY A 160 -26.18 5.74 -0.22
CA GLY A 160 -26.99 4.84 -1.03
C GLY A 160 -26.19 4.24 -2.19
N VAL A 161 -25.30 5.00 -2.84
CA VAL A 161 -24.41 4.51 -3.89
C VAL A 161 -23.41 3.49 -3.32
N THR A 162 -22.81 3.75 -2.16
CA THR A 162 -21.90 2.77 -1.51
C THR A 162 -22.63 1.48 -1.13
N LEU A 163 -23.86 1.59 -0.61
CA LEU A 163 -24.70 0.44 -0.30
C LEU A 163 -25.12 -0.30 -1.57
N LEU A 164 -25.48 0.41 -2.63
CA LEU A 164 -25.82 -0.17 -3.93
C LEU A 164 -24.63 -0.90 -4.54
N ALA A 165 -23.42 -0.34 -4.46
CA ALA A 165 -22.20 -1.00 -4.90
C ALA A 165 -21.95 -2.32 -4.15
N PHE A 166 -22.18 -2.34 -2.83
CA PHE A 166 -22.11 -3.56 -2.04
C PHE A 166 -23.19 -4.58 -2.44
N VAL A 167 -24.44 -4.14 -2.59
CA VAL A 167 -25.55 -5.01 -3.04
C VAL A 167 -25.27 -5.55 -4.45
N ALA A 168 -24.69 -4.76 -5.35
CA ALA A 168 -24.29 -5.22 -6.67
C ALA A 168 -23.23 -6.32 -6.59
N VAL A 169 -22.20 -6.17 -5.73
CA VAL A 169 -21.21 -7.23 -5.49
C VAL A 169 -21.86 -8.50 -4.93
N LEU A 170 -22.81 -8.37 -3.99
CA LEU A 170 -23.56 -9.50 -3.47
C LEU A 170 -24.40 -10.18 -4.57
N GLY A 171 -25.16 -9.41 -5.34
CA GLY A 171 -26.03 -9.93 -6.39
C GLY A 171 -25.25 -10.60 -7.52
N ILE A 172 -24.10 -10.04 -7.90
CA ILE A 172 -23.19 -10.67 -8.86
C ILE A 172 -22.61 -11.96 -8.25
N GLY A 173 -22.16 -11.91 -6.99
CA GLY A 173 -21.65 -13.08 -6.26
C GLY A 173 -22.63 -14.24 -6.17
N VAL A 174 -23.94 -13.97 -6.12
CA VAL A 174 -24.97 -15.01 -6.07
C VAL A 174 -25.32 -15.56 -7.46
N THR A 175 -25.12 -14.78 -8.52
CA THR A 175 -25.59 -15.12 -9.88
C THR A 175 -24.50 -15.60 -10.82
N GLN A 176 -23.22 -15.42 -10.47
CA GLN A 176 -22.07 -15.75 -11.31
C GLN A 176 -21.10 -16.63 -10.54
N ASN A 177 -20.73 -17.79 -11.12
CA ASN A 177 -19.65 -18.74 -10.77
C ASN A 177 -18.83 -18.43 -9.51
N PHE A 178 -19.50 -18.47 -8.36
CA PHE A 178 -18.89 -18.27 -7.07
C PHE A 178 -18.22 -19.56 -6.62
N HIS A 179 -16.89 -19.53 -6.53
CA HIS A 179 -16.12 -20.69 -6.10
C HIS A 179 -15.23 -20.28 -4.94
N ILE A 180 -15.35 -20.91 -3.78
CA ILE A 180 -14.33 -20.78 -2.74
C ILE A 180 -13.33 -21.90 -2.98
N VAL A 181 -12.15 -21.52 -3.46
CA VAL A 181 -11.10 -22.46 -3.86
C VAL A 181 -9.95 -22.41 -2.86
N SER A 182 -9.22 -23.52 -2.74
CA SER A 182 -7.98 -23.58 -1.96
C SER A 182 -6.92 -22.61 -2.54
N PHE A 183 -5.92 -22.23 -1.74
CA PHE A 183 -4.84 -21.35 -2.22
C PHE A 183 -3.93 -22.00 -3.28
N SER A 184 -3.96 -23.33 -3.43
CA SER A 184 -3.19 -24.05 -4.45
C SER A 184 -3.88 -24.00 -5.81
N ASP A 185 -5.21 -24.12 -5.85
CA ASP A 185 -5.95 -24.29 -7.12
C ASP A 185 -6.45 -22.94 -7.68
N LEU A 186 -6.17 -21.87 -6.94
CA LEU A 186 -6.60 -20.50 -7.18
C LEU A 186 -6.20 -19.97 -8.57
N TYR A 187 -5.01 -20.35 -9.06
CA TYR A 187 -4.55 -19.93 -10.39
C TYR A 187 -5.29 -20.64 -11.52
N ASN A 188 -5.64 -21.92 -11.35
CA ASN A 188 -6.37 -22.68 -12.37
C ASN A 188 -7.75 -22.07 -12.63
N VAL A 189 -8.40 -21.59 -11.57
CA VAL A 189 -9.72 -20.93 -11.66
C VAL A 189 -9.62 -19.50 -12.17
N ARG A 190 -8.52 -18.78 -11.87
CA ARG A 190 -8.34 -17.41 -12.38
C ARG A 190 -8.10 -17.36 -13.88
N TYR A 191 -7.36 -18.34 -14.41
CA TYR A 191 -7.03 -18.38 -15.84
C TYR A 191 -8.03 -19.18 -16.67
N SER A 192 -9.11 -19.70 -16.08
CA SER A 192 -10.18 -20.32 -16.84
C SER A 192 -10.85 -19.31 -17.77
N GLU A 193 -11.21 -19.74 -18.97
CA GLU A 193 -11.87 -18.90 -19.98
C GLU A 193 -13.16 -18.28 -19.44
N GLU A 194 -13.87 -19.03 -18.60
CA GLU A 194 -15.11 -18.61 -17.95
C GLU A 194 -14.90 -17.38 -17.05
N MET A 195 -13.82 -17.35 -16.26
CA MET A 195 -13.49 -16.22 -15.40
C MET A 195 -13.05 -15.00 -16.22
N GLN A 196 -12.34 -15.21 -17.34
CA GLN A 196 -11.90 -14.12 -18.23
C GLN A 196 -13.09 -13.44 -18.94
N SER A 197 -14.15 -14.20 -19.25
CA SER A 197 -15.37 -13.65 -19.87
C SER A 197 -16.13 -12.68 -18.94
N ALA A 198 -15.98 -12.81 -17.62
CA ALA A 198 -16.60 -11.96 -16.61
C ALA A 198 -15.73 -10.76 -16.19
N ALA A 199 -14.95 -10.18 -17.12
CA ALA A 199 -14.01 -9.09 -16.82
C ALA A 199 -14.65 -7.88 -16.10
N TYR A 200 -15.92 -7.57 -16.38
CA TYR A 200 -16.66 -6.49 -15.71
C TYR A 200 -16.91 -6.80 -14.22
N VAL A 201 -17.24 -8.05 -13.88
CA VAL A 201 -17.44 -8.50 -12.50
C VAL A 201 -16.16 -8.31 -11.70
N GLN A 202 -15.03 -8.72 -12.28
CA GLN A 202 -13.74 -8.56 -11.63
C GLN A 202 -13.39 -7.09 -11.37
N ARG A 203 -13.70 -6.19 -12.32
CA ARG A 203 -13.49 -4.75 -12.15
C ARG A 203 -14.34 -4.18 -11.01
N PHE A 204 -15.62 -4.55 -10.92
CA PHE A 204 -16.48 -4.10 -9.82
C PHE A 204 -16.04 -4.65 -8.46
N ALA A 205 -15.68 -5.93 -8.38
CA ALA A 205 -15.16 -6.54 -7.16
C ALA A 205 -13.84 -5.85 -6.72
N ASN A 206 -12.95 -5.53 -7.67
CA ASN A 206 -11.74 -4.74 -7.40
C ASN A 206 -12.08 -3.35 -6.84
N MET A 207 -13.02 -2.65 -7.46
CA MET A 207 -13.44 -1.31 -7.02
C MET A 207 -14.07 -1.34 -5.62
N PHE A 208 -14.82 -2.39 -5.30
CA PHE A 208 -15.31 -2.61 -3.95
C PHE A 208 -14.17 -2.89 -2.97
N MET A 209 -13.29 -3.84 -3.27
CA MET A 209 -12.20 -4.21 -2.37
C MET A 209 -11.27 -3.03 -2.06
N PHE A 210 -10.84 -2.29 -3.08
CA PHE A 210 -9.78 -1.30 -2.94
C PHE A 210 -10.30 0.13 -2.72
N GLY A 211 -11.53 0.44 -3.12
CA GLY A 211 -12.14 1.76 -2.94
C GLY A 211 -13.25 1.75 -1.88
N PHE A 212 -14.40 1.16 -2.23
CA PHE A 212 -15.64 1.35 -1.46
C PHE A 212 -15.72 0.56 -0.15
N GLY A 213 -15.09 -0.62 -0.07
CA GLY A 213 -15.18 -1.51 1.07
C GLY A 213 -14.53 -0.91 2.30
N GLY A 214 -13.30 -0.40 2.17
CA GLY A 214 -12.60 0.30 3.25
C GLY A 214 -13.33 1.57 3.69
N LEU A 215 -13.85 2.32 2.71
CA LEU A 215 -14.71 3.48 2.98
C LEU A 215 -15.94 3.11 3.82
N ALA A 216 -16.66 2.05 3.43
CA ALA A 216 -17.87 1.60 4.11
C ALA A 216 -17.58 1.12 5.53
N VAL A 217 -16.51 0.34 5.73
CA VAL A 217 -16.06 -0.11 7.05
C VAL A 217 -15.69 1.10 7.93
N GLY A 218 -14.92 2.05 7.40
CA GLY A 218 -14.54 3.27 8.10
C GLY A 218 -15.76 4.10 8.54
N LEU A 219 -16.75 4.27 7.66
CA LEU A 219 -18.00 4.95 8.00
C LEU A 219 -18.81 4.19 9.06
N CYS A 220 -18.92 2.87 8.96
CA CYS A 220 -19.64 2.06 9.95
C CYS A 220 -19.01 2.17 11.34
N VAL A 221 -17.68 2.15 11.42
CA VAL A 221 -16.95 2.36 12.67
C VAL A 221 -17.15 3.78 13.19
N ALA A 222 -17.11 4.80 12.32
CA ALA A 222 -17.37 6.19 12.70
C ALA A 222 -18.76 6.38 13.33
N PHE A 223 -19.78 5.71 12.80
CA PHE A 223 -21.15 5.74 13.34
C PHE A 223 -21.44 4.68 14.41
N ARG A 224 -20.40 3.98 14.91
CA ARG A 224 -20.51 2.90 15.91
C ARG A 224 -21.47 1.75 15.53
N ARG A 225 -21.70 1.54 14.23
CA ARG A 225 -22.52 0.45 13.69
C ARG A 225 -21.65 -0.74 13.32
N TYR A 226 -21.02 -1.36 14.33
CA TYR A 226 -20.04 -2.43 14.12
C TYR A 226 -20.61 -3.66 13.40
N TRP A 227 -21.89 -3.96 13.58
CA TRP A 227 -22.53 -5.08 12.87
C TRP A 227 -22.59 -4.85 11.35
N LEU A 228 -22.80 -3.61 10.90
CA LEU A 228 -22.71 -3.27 9.47
C LEU A 228 -21.26 -3.37 8.97
N ALA A 229 -20.29 -3.00 9.81
CA ALA A 229 -18.88 -3.19 9.45
C ALA A 229 -18.59 -4.68 9.20
N LEU A 230 -19.07 -5.59 10.06
CA LEU A 230 -18.94 -7.04 9.85
C LEU A 230 -19.60 -7.50 8.53
N LEU A 231 -20.74 -6.92 8.17
CA LEU A 231 -21.40 -7.20 6.89
C LEU A 231 -20.57 -6.74 5.69
N PHE A 232 -19.95 -5.55 5.73
CA PHE A 232 -19.04 -5.14 4.66
C PHE A 232 -17.75 -5.98 4.62
N LEU A 233 -17.27 -6.46 5.78
CA LEU A 233 -16.14 -7.38 5.86
C LEU A 233 -16.45 -8.74 5.23
N SER A 234 -17.67 -9.27 5.36
CA SER A 234 -18.06 -10.49 4.64
C SER A 234 -18.08 -10.28 3.11
N GLY A 235 -18.33 -9.05 2.64
CA GLY A 235 -18.17 -8.66 1.24
C GLY A 235 -16.78 -8.94 0.67
N TYR A 236 -15.72 -8.86 1.48
CA TYR A 236 -14.36 -9.22 1.03
C TYR A 236 -14.18 -10.73 0.83
N ILE A 237 -14.86 -11.55 1.63
CA ILE A 237 -14.88 -13.01 1.45
C ILE A 237 -15.65 -13.35 0.16
N ILE A 238 -16.71 -12.61 -0.14
CA ILE A 238 -17.44 -12.79 -1.40
C ILE A 238 -16.58 -12.37 -2.58
N CYS A 239 -15.85 -11.25 -2.46
CA CYS A 239 -14.86 -10.86 -3.46
C CYS A 239 -13.76 -11.93 -3.62
N TYR A 240 -13.34 -12.61 -2.56
CA TYR A 240 -12.42 -13.74 -2.69
C TYR A 240 -13.00 -14.83 -3.60
N GLY A 241 -14.25 -15.24 -3.40
CA GLY A 241 -14.87 -16.24 -4.28
C GLY A 241 -15.07 -15.78 -5.73
N LEU A 242 -15.16 -14.46 -5.95
CA LEU A 242 -15.33 -13.86 -7.28
C LEU A 242 -14.00 -13.65 -8.04
N VAL A 243 -13.01 -13.01 -7.41
CA VAL A 243 -11.74 -12.61 -8.06
C VAL A 243 -10.55 -13.46 -7.64
N GLN A 244 -10.74 -14.33 -6.65
CA GLN A 244 -9.71 -15.24 -6.17
C GLN A 244 -8.44 -14.52 -5.70
N TYR A 245 -8.53 -13.29 -5.21
CA TYR A 245 -7.34 -12.59 -4.68
C TYR A 245 -7.10 -12.98 -3.22
N LYS A 246 -5.90 -13.50 -2.91
CA LYS A 246 -5.49 -13.81 -1.54
C LYS A 246 -5.64 -12.60 -0.60
N ALA A 247 -5.39 -11.39 -1.12
CA ALA A 247 -5.62 -10.14 -0.41
C ALA A 247 -7.08 -9.99 0.04
N ALA A 248 -8.07 -10.41 -0.76
CA ALA A 248 -9.50 -10.35 -0.40
C ALA A 248 -9.81 -11.23 0.82
N ALA A 249 -9.30 -12.47 0.83
CA ALA A 249 -9.50 -13.39 1.95
C ALA A 249 -8.86 -12.89 3.25
N LEU A 250 -7.69 -12.26 3.16
CA LEU A 250 -6.95 -11.77 4.33
C LEU A 250 -7.35 -10.34 4.75
N SER A 251 -8.08 -9.62 3.90
CA SER A 251 -8.51 -8.24 4.15
C SER A 251 -9.27 -8.08 5.48
N PRO A 252 -10.26 -8.92 5.82
CA PRO A 252 -10.97 -8.79 7.10
C PRO A 252 -10.05 -8.89 8.32
N MET A 253 -9.07 -9.78 8.28
CA MET A 253 -8.07 -9.91 9.35
C MET A 253 -7.24 -8.63 9.46
N TRP A 254 -6.83 -8.06 8.33
CA TRP A 254 -6.06 -6.82 8.26
C TRP A 254 -6.84 -5.60 8.79
N PHE A 255 -8.14 -5.51 8.48
CA PHE A 255 -9.04 -4.49 9.05
C PHE A 255 -9.16 -4.60 10.56
N ILE A 256 -9.41 -5.81 11.07
CA ILE A 256 -9.53 -6.06 12.51
C ILE A 256 -8.20 -5.73 13.21
N TYR A 257 -7.08 -6.20 12.64
CA TYR A 257 -5.74 -5.94 13.15
C TYR A 257 -5.45 -4.44 13.27
N LEU A 258 -5.62 -3.66 12.20
CA LEU A 258 -5.34 -2.22 12.25
C LEU A 258 -6.37 -1.46 13.09
N PHE A 259 -7.63 -1.86 13.10
CA PHE A 259 -8.63 -1.26 13.99
C PHE A 259 -8.21 -1.38 15.46
N LEU A 260 -7.84 -2.59 15.90
CA LEU A 260 -7.38 -2.83 17.27
C LEU A 260 -6.07 -2.09 17.55
N ALA A 261 -5.11 -2.15 16.63
CA ALA A 261 -3.83 -1.46 16.78
C ALA A 261 -4.01 0.06 16.95
N PHE A 262 -4.91 0.69 16.18
CA PHE A 262 -5.20 2.12 16.33
C PHE A 262 -5.98 2.45 17.59
N ARG A 263 -6.89 1.55 18.00
CA ARG A 263 -7.70 1.75 19.20
C ARG A 263 -6.87 1.74 20.47
N TYR A 264 -5.80 0.95 20.52
CA TYR A 264 -5.04 0.68 21.75
C TYR A 264 -3.59 1.19 21.73
N PHE A 265 -2.93 1.29 20.57
CA PHE A 265 -1.49 1.52 20.50
C PHE A 265 -1.08 2.74 19.67
N VAL A 266 -1.49 2.80 18.39
CA VAL A 266 -0.91 3.75 17.42
C VAL A 266 -1.21 5.21 17.77
N GLY A 267 -2.47 5.51 18.11
CA GLY A 267 -2.92 6.90 18.26
C GLY A 267 -2.62 7.70 16.99
N ASN A 268 -1.92 8.84 17.15
CA ASN A 268 -1.49 9.69 16.03
C ASN A 268 0.02 9.58 15.76
N SER A 269 0.72 8.55 16.26
CA SER A 269 2.19 8.44 16.14
C SER A 269 2.61 7.68 14.89
N THR A 270 3.41 8.30 14.02
CA THR A 270 3.96 7.65 12.82
C THR A 270 4.87 6.48 13.19
N LEU A 271 5.71 6.63 14.22
CA LEU A 271 6.60 5.57 14.70
C LEU A 271 5.82 4.32 15.13
N ARG A 272 4.76 4.51 15.93
CA ARG A 272 3.94 3.39 16.38
C ARG A 272 3.21 2.72 15.22
N PHE A 273 2.86 3.47 14.18
CA PHE A 273 2.28 2.90 12.99
C PHE A 273 3.28 2.04 12.20
N TYR A 274 4.52 2.51 12.01
CA TYR A 274 5.60 1.69 11.45
C TYR A 274 5.83 0.41 12.27
N MET A 275 5.83 0.51 13.60
CA MET A 275 5.95 -0.67 14.49
C MET A 275 4.83 -1.68 14.26
N VAL A 276 3.59 -1.22 14.05
CA VAL A 276 2.44 -2.08 13.75
C VAL A 276 2.60 -2.71 12.37
N LEU A 277 2.94 -1.94 11.34
CA LEU A 277 3.11 -2.48 9.99
C LEU A 277 4.21 -3.53 9.91
N THR A 278 5.32 -3.32 10.64
CA THR A 278 6.49 -4.21 10.65
C THR A 278 6.42 -5.33 11.70
N LEU A 279 5.41 -5.34 12.58
CA LEU A 279 5.28 -6.39 13.59
C LEU A 279 5.20 -7.80 12.97
N PRO A 280 4.40 -8.05 11.90
CA PRO A 280 4.37 -9.36 11.25
C PRO A 280 5.74 -9.78 10.70
N PHE A 281 6.54 -8.83 10.22
CA PHE A 281 7.91 -9.08 9.75
C PHE A 281 8.80 -9.60 10.89
N TRP A 282 8.82 -8.89 12.03
CA TRP A 282 9.64 -9.28 13.18
C TRP A 282 9.19 -10.61 13.77
N VAL A 283 7.89 -10.86 13.83
CA VAL A 283 7.34 -12.15 14.30
C VAL A 283 7.74 -13.29 13.36
N ALA A 284 7.62 -13.09 12.04
CA ALA A 284 8.04 -14.09 11.06
C ALA A 284 9.55 -14.39 11.15
N LEU A 285 10.38 -13.34 11.27
CA LEU A 285 11.82 -13.49 11.42
C LEU A 285 12.18 -14.22 12.71
N ALA A 286 11.55 -13.87 13.84
CA ALA A 286 11.76 -14.56 15.11
C ALA A 286 11.36 -16.03 15.03
N ILE A 287 10.21 -16.35 14.44
CA ILE A 287 9.77 -17.75 14.28
C ILE A 287 10.73 -18.52 13.37
N TYR A 288 11.24 -17.91 12.31
CA TYR A 288 12.27 -18.54 11.47
C TYR A 288 13.52 -18.91 12.27
N TRP A 289 14.00 -18.00 13.13
CA TRP A 289 15.12 -18.28 14.04
C TRP A 289 14.85 -19.44 15.00
N PHE A 290 13.63 -19.55 15.52
CA PHE A 290 13.23 -20.65 16.41
C PHE A 290 12.73 -21.90 15.68
N SER A 291 12.65 -21.88 14.34
CA SER A 291 12.03 -22.94 13.56
C SER A 291 12.81 -24.27 13.63
N PRO A 292 12.15 -25.42 13.44
CA PRO A 292 12.78 -26.74 13.46
C PRO A 292 13.97 -26.88 12.52
N VAL A 293 13.98 -26.12 11.42
CA VAL A 293 15.08 -26.13 10.46
C VAL A 293 16.39 -25.66 11.11
N ASN A 294 16.31 -24.76 12.09
CA ASN A 294 17.45 -24.22 12.83
C ASN A 294 17.62 -24.84 14.23
N THR A 295 16.55 -25.35 14.85
CA THR A 295 16.55 -25.78 16.27
C THR A 295 16.08 -27.20 16.53
N GLY A 296 15.56 -27.91 15.52
CA GLY A 296 14.97 -29.25 15.66
C GLY A 296 13.60 -29.31 16.36
N LEU A 297 13.01 -28.18 16.77
CA LEU A 297 11.73 -28.12 17.47
C LEU A 297 10.53 -28.31 16.54
N LYS A 298 9.65 -29.29 16.79
CA LYS A 298 8.42 -29.50 15.99
C LYS A 298 7.44 -28.34 16.11
N PHE A 299 7.57 -27.33 15.26
CA PHE A 299 6.67 -26.19 15.17
C PHE A 299 5.49 -26.48 14.23
N ASN A 300 4.35 -25.83 14.46
CA ASN A 300 3.17 -25.98 13.60
C ASN A 300 3.47 -25.39 12.19
N LEU A 301 3.60 -26.30 11.21
CA LEU A 301 3.95 -25.97 9.83
C LEU A 301 2.97 -24.99 9.17
N VAL A 302 1.70 -24.95 9.60
CA VAL A 302 0.68 -24.07 9.02
C VAL A 302 0.92 -22.61 9.41
N VAL A 303 1.18 -22.35 10.70
CA VAL A 303 1.44 -20.97 11.19
C VAL A 303 2.73 -20.43 10.57
N PHE A 304 3.77 -21.27 10.52
CA PHE A 304 5.01 -20.93 9.83
C PHE A 304 4.78 -20.61 8.35
N GLY A 305 3.99 -21.42 7.64
CA GLY A 305 3.67 -21.21 6.23
C GLY A 305 2.95 -19.90 5.95
N ILE A 306 1.97 -19.51 6.80
CA ILE A 306 1.23 -18.25 6.64
C ILE A 306 2.15 -17.04 6.85
N LEU A 307 2.93 -17.04 7.93
CA LEU A 307 3.81 -15.92 8.26
C LEU A 307 4.97 -15.80 7.27
N ASN A 308 5.50 -16.93 6.80
CA ASN A 308 6.48 -16.96 5.74
C ASN A 308 5.90 -16.39 4.43
N LEU A 309 4.69 -16.81 4.04
CA LEU A 309 4.03 -16.28 2.86
C LEU A 309 3.84 -14.76 2.93
N MET A 310 3.50 -14.22 4.11
CA MET A 310 3.40 -12.78 4.33
C MET A 310 4.76 -12.09 4.21
N LEU A 311 5.80 -12.63 4.85
CA LEU A 311 7.16 -12.10 4.80
C LEU A 311 7.67 -12.06 3.35
N PHE A 312 7.58 -13.18 2.65
CA PHE A 312 7.94 -13.30 1.25
C PHE A 312 7.14 -12.37 0.34
N ARG A 313 5.81 -12.34 0.46
CA ARG A 313 4.98 -11.52 -0.45
C ARG A 313 5.18 -10.02 -0.22
N GLN A 314 5.06 -9.56 1.02
CA GLN A 314 5.01 -8.13 1.29
C GLN A 314 6.41 -7.49 1.35
N TYR A 315 7.40 -8.21 1.87
CA TYR A 315 8.76 -7.68 2.10
C TYR A 315 9.81 -8.26 1.16
N GLY A 316 9.46 -9.28 0.39
CA GLY A 316 10.31 -9.84 -0.66
C GLY A 316 9.83 -9.45 -2.06
N VAL A 317 8.65 -9.92 -2.46
CA VAL A 317 8.14 -9.78 -3.83
C VAL A 317 7.91 -8.32 -4.20
N THR A 318 7.17 -7.57 -3.39
CA THR A 318 6.84 -6.17 -3.70
C THR A 318 8.08 -5.28 -3.87
N PRO A 319 9.10 -5.31 -2.97
CA PRO A 319 10.30 -4.51 -3.16
C PRO A 319 11.22 -5.05 -4.27
N ASN A 320 11.30 -6.38 -4.48
CA ASN A 320 12.10 -6.99 -5.55
C ASN A 320 11.62 -6.59 -6.95
N ALA A 321 10.33 -6.32 -7.08
CA ALA A 321 9.73 -6.00 -8.36
C ALA A 321 10.38 -4.79 -9.05
N LEU A 322 10.87 -3.80 -8.30
CA LEU A 322 11.57 -2.65 -8.89
C LEU A 322 12.86 -3.07 -9.62
N GLY A 323 13.64 -3.97 -9.03
CA GLY A 323 14.89 -4.48 -9.60
C GLY A 323 14.66 -5.37 -10.83
N LEU A 324 13.64 -6.24 -10.76
CA LEU A 324 13.25 -7.09 -11.88
C LEU A 324 12.71 -6.30 -13.07
N TYR A 325 11.84 -5.31 -12.83
CA TYR A 325 11.37 -4.43 -13.89
C TYR A 325 12.53 -3.64 -14.52
N TYR A 326 13.46 -3.15 -13.71
CA TYR A 326 14.67 -2.53 -14.23
C TYR A 326 15.44 -3.47 -15.15
N ASN A 327 15.72 -4.69 -14.70
CA ASN A 327 16.44 -5.70 -15.47
C ASN A 327 15.73 -6.03 -16.80
N PHE A 328 14.40 -6.18 -16.77
CA PHE A 328 13.59 -6.45 -17.97
C PHE A 328 13.68 -5.32 -19.01
N PHE A 329 13.43 -4.07 -18.58
CA PHE A 329 13.40 -2.91 -19.48
C PHE A 329 14.79 -2.43 -19.92
N GLN A 330 15.89 -3.07 -19.49
CA GLN A 330 17.21 -2.85 -20.11
C GLN A 330 17.31 -3.47 -21.51
N SER A 331 16.61 -4.58 -21.75
CA SER A 331 16.67 -5.33 -23.01
C SER A 331 15.36 -5.32 -23.80
N HIS A 332 14.28 -4.77 -23.22
CA HIS A 332 12.95 -4.74 -23.81
C HIS A 332 12.44 -3.29 -24.02
N PRO A 333 11.58 -3.05 -25.02
CA PRO A 333 11.09 -1.71 -25.34
C PRO A 333 10.25 -1.11 -24.21
N VAL A 334 10.52 0.14 -23.84
CA VAL A 334 9.68 0.85 -22.87
C VAL A 334 8.30 1.18 -23.46
N THR A 335 7.31 1.34 -22.59
CA THR A 335 5.90 1.51 -22.99
C THR A 335 5.49 2.95 -23.26
N TYR A 336 6.25 3.96 -22.87
CA TYR A 336 5.86 5.37 -23.02
C TYR A 336 4.45 5.67 -22.44
N TRP A 337 4.08 5.07 -21.30
CA TRP A 337 2.74 5.15 -20.66
C TRP A 337 1.57 4.59 -21.48
N SER A 338 1.81 3.96 -22.64
CA SER A 338 0.75 3.33 -23.43
C SER A 338 0.07 2.15 -22.73
N HIS A 339 0.60 1.65 -21.61
CA HIS A 339 -0.08 0.63 -20.79
C HIS A 339 -1.24 1.20 -19.95
N ILE A 340 -1.38 2.53 -19.85
CA ILE A 340 -2.47 3.17 -19.11
C ILE A 340 -3.71 3.23 -20.00
N THR A 341 -4.82 2.67 -19.52
CA THR A 341 -6.12 2.71 -20.20
C THR A 341 -6.51 4.14 -20.55
N GLY A 342 -6.82 4.40 -21.82
CA GLY A 342 -7.15 5.71 -22.36
C GLY A 342 -5.98 6.37 -23.09
N LEU A 343 -4.75 6.27 -22.54
CA LEU A 343 -3.54 6.71 -23.26
C LEU A 343 -3.15 5.73 -24.37
N ASN A 344 -3.45 4.45 -24.18
CA ASN A 344 -3.28 3.40 -25.19
C ASN A 344 -4.02 3.67 -26.51
N ALA A 345 -5.06 4.53 -26.52
CA ALA A 345 -5.75 4.92 -27.74
C ALA A 345 -4.93 5.87 -28.62
N PHE A 346 -3.93 6.54 -28.06
CA PHE A 346 -3.11 7.55 -28.74
C PHE A 346 -1.65 7.13 -28.88
N LEU A 347 -1.19 6.17 -28.07
CA LEU A 347 0.19 5.75 -27.99
C LEU A 347 0.32 4.28 -28.37
N HIS A 348 1.28 3.96 -29.23
CA HIS A 348 1.57 2.59 -29.62
C HIS A 348 2.11 1.80 -28.43
N TYR A 349 1.49 0.65 -28.15
CA TYR A 349 1.91 -0.26 -27.09
C TYR A 349 2.77 -1.39 -27.67
N PRO A 350 4.05 -1.53 -27.26
CA PRO A 350 5.02 -2.39 -27.94
C PRO A 350 4.84 -3.89 -27.70
N TYR A 351 3.96 -4.30 -26.77
CA TYR A 351 3.74 -5.70 -26.40
C TYR A 351 2.41 -6.27 -26.92
N GLY A 352 1.76 -5.59 -27.88
CA GLY A 352 0.50 -6.05 -28.48
C GLY A 352 -0.61 -6.23 -27.45
N ASP A 353 -1.24 -7.40 -27.39
CA ASP A 353 -2.35 -7.65 -26.46
C ASP A 353 -1.89 -8.11 -25.06
N HIS A 354 -0.58 -8.31 -24.84
CA HIS A 354 -0.08 -8.80 -23.56
C HIS A 354 0.18 -7.67 -22.58
N THR A 355 -0.34 -7.79 -21.36
CA THR A 355 0.03 -6.88 -20.26
C THR A 355 1.51 -7.05 -19.88
N ILE A 356 2.14 -5.99 -19.35
CA ILE A 356 3.52 -6.05 -18.83
C ILE A 356 3.70 -7.22 -17.86
N ALA A 357 2.70 -7.49 -17.01
CA ALA A 357 2.77 -8.58 -16.04
C ALA A 357 2.81 -9.99 -16.68
N ILE A 358 2.26 -10.16 -17.89
CA ILE A 358 2.36 -11.40 -18.68
C ILE A 358 3.76 -11.50 -19.31
N GLU A 359 4.31 -10.39 -19.80
CA GLU A 359 5.67 -10.38 -20.34
C GLU A 359 6.72 -10.66 -19.26
N MET A 360 6.52 -10.15 -18.04
CA MET A 360 7.34 -10.49 -16.88
C MET A 360 7.26 -11.99 -16.53
N ASP A 361 6.07 -12.61 -16.66
CA ASP A 361 5.92 -14.06 -16.47
C ASP A 361 6.73 -14.85 -17.51
N ARG A 362 6.68 -14.44 -18.79
CA ARG A 362 7.44 -15.10 -19.85
C ARG A 362 8.95 -14.97 -19.67
N ALA A 363 9.42 -13.83 -19.16
CA ALA A 363 10.83 -13.58 -18.96
C ALA A 363 11.39 -14.29 -17.71
N TYR A 364 10.61 -14.39 -16.63
CA TYR A 364 11.12 -14.82 -15.32
C TYR A 364 10.36 -15.98 -14.65
N ALA A 365 9.28 -16.49 -15.25
CA ALA A 365 8.39 -17.54 -14.72
C ALA A 365 7.79 -17.21 -13.33
N LEU A 366 7.37 -15.96 -13.13
CA LEU A 366 6.90 -15.45 -11.83
C LEU A 366 5.36 -15.47 -11.67
N GLY A 367 4.65 -15.92 -12.70
CA GLY A 367 3.22 -15.67 -12.88
C GLY A 367 2.95 -14.20 -13.22
N ASN A 368 1.67 -13.81 -13.20
CA ASN A 368 1.24 -12.42 -13.41
C ASN A 368 1.86 -11.49 -12.33
N TYR A 369 2.98 -10.88 -12.70
CA TYR A 369 3.87 -10.15 -11.80
C TYR A 369 3.69 -8.64 -11.95
N ASN A 370 2.62 -8.13 -11.32
CA ASN A 370 2.37 -6.69 -11.24
C ASN A 370 3.33 -6.01 -10.25
N SER A 371 3.51 -4.70 -10.44
CA SER A 371 4.32 -3.90 -9.55
C SER A 371 3.74 -2.50 -9.36
N SER A 372 4.30 -1.79 -8.37
CA SER A 372 3.95 -0.41 -8.03
C SER A 372 4.11 0.55 -9.21
N PHE A 373 3.57 1.75 -9.03
CA PHE A 373 3.72 2.87 -9.96
C PHE A 373 5.20 3.23 -10.27
N LEU A 374 6.16 2.98 -9.36
CA LEU A 374 7.58 3.26 -9.65
C LEU A 374 8.15 2.30 -10.70
N ALA A 375 7.79 1.03 -10.64
CA ALA A 375 8.28 0.05 -11.58
C ALA A 375 7.58 0.17 -12.94
N THR A 376 6.28 0.44 -12.94
CA THR A 376 5.45 0.43 -14.17
C THR A 376 5.45 1.79 -14.87
N GLU A 377 5.17 2.87 -14.14
CA GLU A 377 5.00 4.21 -14.72
C GLU A 377 6.30 4.99 -14.85
N ALA A 378 7.32 4.69 -14.04
CA ALA A 378 8.66 5.24 -14.25
C ALA A 378 9.48 4.29 -15.12
N ILE A 379 9.94 3.17 -14.55
CA ILE A 379 10.90 2.27 -15.23
C ILE A 379 10.31 1.72 -16.53
N GLY A 380 9.13 1.12 -16.49
CA GLY A 380 8.49 0.52 -17.65
C GLY A 380 8.00 1.50 -18.71
N SER A 381 8.03 2.81 -18.44
CA SER A 381 7.56 3.82 -19.39
C SER A 381 8.70 4.59 -20.04
N TYR A 382 9.69 5.03 -19.26
CA TYR A 382 10.79 5.89 -19.73
C TYR A 382 12.13 5.54 -19.06
N GLY A 383 12.22 4.45 -18.30
CA GLY A 383 13.39 4.11 -17.49
C GLY A 383 13.41 4.81 -16.12
N TYR A 384 14.44 4.52 -15.33
CA TYR A 384 14.54 5.00 -13.95
C TYR A 384 14.72 6.53 -13.84
N GLN A 385 15.16 7.19 -14.91
CA GLN A 385 15.28 8.65 -14.96
C GLN A 385 13.91 9.34 -14.84
N ALA A 386 12.81 8.65 -15.13
CA ALA A 386 11.46 9.17 -15.00
C ALA A 386 10.92 9.15 -13.55
N LEU A 387 11.64 8.56 -12.58
CA LEU A 387 11.22 8.48 -11.19
C LEU A 387 10.81 9.84 -10.60
N PRO A 388 11.55 10.96 -10.77
CA PRO A 388 11.12 12.26 -10.25
C PRO A 388 9.84 12.77 -10.90
N ALA A 389 9.67 12.56 -12.22
CA ALA A 389 8.47 13.00 -12.93
C ALA A 389 7.21 12.27 -12.43
N VAL A 390 7.30 10.94 -12.27
CA VAL A 390 6.24 10.13 -11.65
C VAL A 390 6.02 10.56 -10.19
N GLY A 391 7.09 10.85 -9.46
CA GLY A 391 7.04 11.42 -8.12
C GLY A 391 6.22 12.71 -8.04
N ILE A 392 6.34 13.61 -9.01
CA ILE A 392 5.53 14.85 -9.09
C ILE A 392 4.04 14.53 -9.31
N VAL A 393 3.73 13.58 -10.19
CA VAL A 393 2.34 13.18 -10.47
C VAL A 393 1.69 12.59 -9.21
N VAL A 394 2.39 11.65 -8.55
CA VAL A 394 1.90 11.01 -7.32
C VAL A 394 1.86 12.00 -6.16
N ALA A 395 2.83 12.92 -6.05
CA ALA A 395 2.81 14.02 -5.08
C ALA A 395 1.58 14.91 -5.26
N THR A 396 1.22 15.23 -6.51
CA THR A 396 0.00 16.00 -6.82
C THR A 396 -1.25 15.26 -6.35
N PHE A 397 -1.30 13.95 -6.61
CA PHE A 397 -2.36 13.09 -6.09
C PHE A 397 -2.40 13.06 -4.56
N PHE A 398 -1.26 12.97 -3.88
CA PHE A 398 -1.17 13.03 -2.41
C PHE A 398 -1.70 14.35 -1.85
N ILE A 399 -1.40 15.47 -2.49
CA ILE A 399 -1.91 16.78 -2.07
C ILE A 399 -3.43 16.86 -2.24
N LEU A 400 -3.96 16.34 -3.34
CA LEU A 400 -5.41 16.24 -3.57
C LEU A 400 -6.08 15.35 -2.51
N LEU A 401 -5.48 14.19 -2.20
CA LEU A 401 -5.96 13.28 -1.17
C LEU A 401 -5.93 13.94 0.22
N ASN A 402 -4.85 14.63 0.58
CA ASN A 402 -4.73 15.34 1.85
C ASN A 402 -5.82 16.40 2.01
N THR A 403 -6.05 17.16 0.94
CA THR A 403 -7.12 18.16 0.90
C THR A 403 -8.50 17.50 1.07
N SER A 404 -8.70 16.34 0.44
CA SER A 404 -9.95 15.56 0.48
C SER A 404 -10.17 14.81 1.80
N THR A 405 -9.13 14.58 2.59
CA THR A 405 -9.18 13.84 3.87
C THR A 405 -9.08 14.75 5.09
N ARG A 406 -8.97 16.07 4.86
CA ARG A 406 -8.81 17.07 5.92
C ARG A 406 -9.93 16.97 6.96
N ASP A 407 -9.55 17.06 8.24
CA ASP A 407 -10.43 17.01 9.42
C ASP A 407 -11.17 15.66 9.63
N ILE A 408 -10.78 14.60 8.91
CA ILE A 408 -11.21 13.24 9.20
C ILE A 408 -10.32 12.68 10.31
N PRO A 409 -10.86 12.14 11.42
CA PRO A 409 -10.05 11.53 12.47
C PRO A 409 -9.20 10.38 11.90
N VAL A 410 -7.89 10.39 12.17
CA VAL A 410 -6.93 9.42 11.60
C VAL A 410 -7.33 7.96 11.84
N ARG A 411 -7.94 7.68 12.99
CA ARG A 411 -8.46 6.35 13.36
C ARG A 411 -9.53 5.81 12.41
N ILE A 412 -10.32 6.70 11.80
CA ILE A 412 -11.31 6.35 10.78
C ILE A 412 -10.63 6.31 9.42
N LEU A 413 -9.79 7.31 9.15
CA LEU A 413 -9.12 7.47 7.88
C LEU A 413 -8.27 6.25 7.50
N ILE A 414 -7.62 5.60 8.47
CA ILE A 414 -6.83 4.40 8.16
C ILE A 414 -7.68 3.25 7.63
N LEU A 415 -8.87 3.03 8.19
CA LEU A 415 -9.77 1.99 7.69
C LEU A 415 -10.21 2.32 6.26
N MET A 416 -10.36 3.61 5.95
CA MET A 416 -10.69 4.04 4.59
C MET A 416 -9.51 3.87 3.62
N MET A 417 -8.26 4.06 4.08
CA MET A 417 -7.06 4.15 3.23
C MET A 417 -6.22 2.87 3.16
N ILE A 418 -6.45 1.88 4.02
CA ILE A 418 -5.64 0.66 4.10
C ILE A 418 -5.60 -0.14 2.79
N MET A 419 -6.76 -0.33 2.15
CA MET A 419 -6.85 -1.05 0.87
C MET A 419 -6.35 -0.20 -0.31
N PRO A 420 -6.68 1.10 -0.42
CA PRO A 420 -6.03 1.99 -1.37
C PRO A 420 -4.49 1.99 -1.28
N ALA A 421 -3.95 1.96 -0.06
CA ALA A 421 -2.52 1.91 0.18
C ALA A 421 -1.91 0.61 -0.35
N LEU A 422 -2.45 -0.55 0.08
CA LEU A 422 -1.99 -1.87 -0.41
C LEU A 422 -2.08 -1.98 -1.94
N MET A 423 -3.09 -1.36 -2.55
CA MET A 423 -3.23 -1.36 -4.00
C MET A 423 -2.08 -0.62 -4.69
N LEU A 424 -1.71 0.56 -4.19
CA LEU A 424 -0.62 1.38 -4.75
C LEU A 424 0.76 0.77 -4.53
N ASP A 425 0.91 -0.08 -3.50
CA ASP A 425 2.13 -0.82 -3.23
C ASP A 425 2.40 -1.89 -4.31
N GLU A 426 1.36 -2.48 -4.89
CA GLU A 426 1.47 -3.62 -5.81
C GLU A 426 1.00 -3.36 -7.24
N ARG A 427 0.37 -2.21 -7.52
CA ARG A 427 -0.23 -1.91 -8.82
C ARG A 427 0.16 -0.52 -9.36
N PRO A 428 0.09 -0.32 -10.70
CA PRO A 428 0.24 1.00 -11.31
C PRO A 428 -0.76 2.02 -10.77
N LEU A 429 -0.40 3.31 -10.76
CA LEU A 429 -1.27 4.40 -10.31
C LEU A 429 -2.51 4.48 -11.20
N GLY A 430 -2.37 4.43 -12.53
CA GLY A 430 -3.49 4.51 -13.47
C GLY A 430 -4.57 3.44 -13.20
N THR A 431 -4.15 2.18 -13.05
CA THR A 431 -5.03 1.07 -12.69
C THR A 431 -5.67 1.29 -11.31
N SER A 432 -4.91 1.80 -10.35
CA SER A 432 -5.37 2.05 -8.98
C SER A 432 -6.40 3.18 -8.88
N LEU A 433 -6.18 4.27 -9.61
CA LEU A 433 -7.10 5.40 -9.67
C LEU A 433 -8.42 5.00 -10.33
N LEU A 434 -8.37 4.36 -11.49
CA LEU A 434 -9.56 4.05 -12.29
C LEU A 434 -10.26 2.77 -11.82
N THR A 435 -9.62 1.61 -12.03
CA THR A 435 -10.24 0.31 -11.74
C THR A 435 -10.26 -0.05 -10.26
N GLY A 436 -9.33 0.51 -9.49
CA GLY A 436 -9.32 0.41 -8.03
C GLY A 436 -10.34 1.30 -7.33
N GLY A 437 -10.89 2.28 -8.05
CA GLY A 437 -11.86 3.21 -7.51
C GLY A 437 -11.28 4.29 -6.59
N ILE A 438 -9.94 4.43 -6.51
CA ILE A 438 -9.31 5.41 -5.61
C ILE A 438 -9.72 6.85 -6.00
N ILE A 439 -9.88 7.15 -7.29
CA ILE A 439 -10.32 8.49 -7.69
C ILE A 439 -11.73 8.81 -7.18
N PHE A 440 -12.63 7.82 -7.23
CA PHE A 440 -13.99 7.96 -6.69
C PHE A 440 -13.97 8.10 -5.17
N LEU A 441 -13.09 7.37 -4.49
CA LEU A 441 -12.86 7.51 -3.06
C LEU A 441 -12.39 8.94 -2.71
N VAL A 442 -11.46 9.50 -3.48
CA VAL A 442 -11.00 10.89 -3.27
C VAL A 442 -12.15 11.88 -3.43
N PHE A 443 -12.94 11.79 -4.50
CA PHE A 443 -14.12 12.65 -4.67
C PHE A 443 -15.16 12.47 -3.57
N TYR A 444 -15.42 11.23 -3.16
CA TYR A 444 -16.32 10.91 -2.05
C TYR A 444 -15.86 11.62 -0.76
N LEU A 445 -14.57 11.49 -0.44
CA LEU A 445 -13.99 12.07 0.77
C LEU A 445 -13.92 13.59 0.69
N ALA A 446 -13.65 14.16 -0.49
CA ALA A 446 -13.68 15.60 -0.71
C ALA A 446 -15.04 16.19 -0.36
N TRP A 447 -16.12 15.47 -0.66
CA TRP A 447 -17.46 15.94 -0.37
C TRP A 447 -17.98 15.55 1.01
N LEU A 448 -17.52 14.49 1.66
CA LEU A 448 -18.06 13.99 2.93
C LEU A 448 -18.17 15.09 4.04
N PRO A 449 -19.34 15.30 4.68
CA PRO A 449 -19.52 16.37 5.64
C PRO A 449 -18.81 16.02 6.96
N ARG A 450 -17.90 16.89 7.37
CA ARG A 450 -17.03 16.66 8.53
C ARG A 450 -17.79 16.62 9.86
N SER A 451 -18.91 17.35 9.96
CA SER A 451 -19.75 17.39 11.17
C SER A 451 -20.27 16.00 11.58
N TRP A 452 -20.45 15.08 10.62
CA TRP A 452 -20.94 13.73 10.89
C TRP A 452 -19.91 12.86 11.60
N LEU A 453 -18.63 13.07 11.31
CA LEU A 453 -17.54 12.29 11.89
C LEU A 453 -17.08 12.80 13.24
N LYS A 454 -17.43 14.04 13.60
CA LYS A 454 -17.09 14.66 14.89
C LYS A 454 -18.09 14.31 16.00
N ASN A 455 -19.32 13.95 15.65
CA ASN A 455 -20.42 13.70 16.60
C ASN A 455 -20.69 12.21 16.87
N GLY A 456 -19.94 11.29 16.24
CA GLY A 456 -20.00 9.84 16.48
C GLY A 456 -18.75 9.34 17.19
#